data_AF-A0A2M7JHV8-F1
#
_entry.id   AF-A0A2M7JHV8-F1
#
_cell.length_a   1.000
_cell.length_b   1.000
_cell.length_c   1.000
_cell.angle_alpha   90.00
_cell.angle_beta   90.00
_cell.angle_gamma   90.00
#
_symmetry.space_group_name_H-M   'P 1'
#
loop_
_entity.id
_entity.type
_entity.pdbx_description
1 polymer ?
#
loop_
_entity_poly.entity_id
_entity_poly.type
_entity_poly.pdbx_seq_one_letter_code
_entity_poly.pdbx_strand_id
1 'polypeptide(L)'
;ISPPVTVLDFSFMQSAPSLKLVVTGSNDAYAPPEAIRKMIPLWNGQARLELIEGADHFYQGYLDRLRDILKDFLVQTSCRA
;
A
#
# COMPACT_ATOMS: atom_id res chain seq x y z
N ILE A 1 1.99 3.84 -1.84
CA ILE A 1 2.13 3.92 -0.36
C ILE A 1 0.95 4.76 0.12
N SER A 2 0.18 4.29 1.09
CA SER A 2 -1.05 4.90 1.64
C SER A 2 -1.89 5.65 0.62
N PRO A 3 -2.50 4.98 -0.38
CA PRO A 3 -3.39 5.66 -1.30
C PRO A 3 -4.60 6.17 -0.48
N PRO A 4 -4.86 7.49 -0.46
CA PRO A 4 -5.77 8.11 0.51
C PRO A 4 -7.24 7.96 0.09
N VAL A 5 -7.71 6.70 0.08
CA VAL A 5 -9.01 6.25 -0.45
C VAL A 5 -10.22 6.77 0.30
N THR A 6 -10.05 7.35 1.50
CA THR A 6 -11.16 7.95 2.25
C THR A 6 -11.41 9.41 1.89
N VAL A 7 -10.44 10.08 1.24
CA VAL A 7 -10.51 11.51 0.91
C VAL A 7 -10.39 11.80 -0.59
N LEU A 8 -9.89 10.85 -1.39
CA LEU A 8 -9.85 10.96 -2.85
C LEU A 8 -10.71 9.88 -3.50
N ASP A 9 -11.36 10.23 -4.60
CA ASP A 9 -12.10 9.28 -5.43
C ASP A 9 -11.14 8.51 -6.36
N PHE A 10 -11.11 7.20 -6.20
CA PHE A 10 -10.34 6.27 -7.03
C PHE A 10 -11.20 5.51 -8.06
N SER A 11 -12.47 5.89 -8.24
CA SER A 11 -13.38 5.25 -9.21
C SER A 11 -12.84 5.25 -10.65
N PHE A 12 -11.99 6.23 -11.00
CA PHE A 12 -11.32 6.28 -12.29
C PHE A 12 -10.30 5.15 -12.51
N MET A 13 -9.71 4.62 -11.44
CA MET A 13 -8.77 3.49 -11.50
C MET A 13 -9.54 2.17 -11.45
N GLN A 14 -10.14 1.80 -12.58
CA GLN A 14 -10.82 0.50 -12.73
C GLN A 14 -9.85 -0.67 -12.83
N SER A 15 -8.60 -0.42 -13.23
CA SER A 15 -7.51 -1.41 -13.19
C SER A 15 -6.15 -0.69 -13.11
N ALA A 16 -5.21 -1.30 -12.43
CA ALA A 16 -3.83 -0.82 -12.29
C ALA A 16 -2.87 -2.03 -12.37
N PRO A 17 -2.62 -2.59 -13.57
CA PRO A 17 -1.83 -3.83 -13.72
C PRO A 17 -0.39 -3.70 -13.21
N SER A 18 0.16 -2.48 -13.22
CA SER A 18 1.48 -2.14 -12.70
C SER A 18 1.51 -1.98 -11.17
N LEU A 19 0.36 -1.92 -10.50
CA LEU A 19 0.29 -1.90 -9.05
C LEU A 19 0.66 -3.28 -8.51
N LYS A 20 1.81 -3.39 -7.84
CA LYS A 20 2.30 -4.65 -7.29
C LYS A 20 2.40 -4.65 -5.76
N LEU A 21 2.46 -3.47 -5.14
CA LEU A 21 2.58 -3.29 -3.70
C LEU A 21 1.74 -2.10 -3.24
N VAL A 22 0.96 -2.31 -2.20
CA VAL A 22 0.34 -1.24 -1.39
C VAL A 22 0.86 -1.41 0.03
N VAL A 23 1.36 -0.32 0.62
CA VAL A 23 1.74 -0.26 2.04
C VAL A 23 0.79 0.71 2.72
N THR A 24 0.25 0.35 3.88
CA THR A 24 -0.54 1.25 4.73
C THR A 24 -0.23 1.06 6.22
N GLY A 25 -0.44 2.08 7.04
CA GLY A 25 -0.37 1.98 8.49
C GLY A 25 -1.67 1.43 9.09
N SER A 26 -1.59 0.72 10.23
CA SER A 26 -2.80 0.23 10.92
C SER A 26 -3.69 1.36 11.45
N ASN A 27 -3.10 2.53 11.73
CA ASN A 27 -3.75 3.72 12.29
C ASN A 27 -3.88 4.84 11.25
N ASP A 28 -3.77 4.51 9.96
CA ASP A 28 -3.89 5.48 8.87
C ASP A 28 -5.37 5.86 8.64
N ALA A 29 -5.76 7.06 9.04
CA ALA A 29 -7.13 7.57 8.86
C ALA A 29 -7.48 7.89 7.39
N TYR A 30 -6.48 8.09 6.53
CA TYR A 30 -6.67 8.45 5.12
C TYR A 30 -6.66 7.21 4.21
N ALA A 31 -5.95 6.16 4.60
CA ALA A 31 -5.83 4.90 3.89
C ALA A 31 -6.02 3.68 4.81
N PRO A 32 -7.14 3.59 5.55
CA PRO A 32 -7.31 2.58 6.57
C PRO A 32 -7.29 1.16 5.95
N PRO A 33 -6.73 0.16 6.67
CA PRO A 33 -6.54 -1.19 6.15
C PRO A 33 -7.80 -1.81 5.55
N GLU A 34 -8.95 -1.64 6.19
CA GLU A 34 -10.23 -2.15 5.68
C GLU A 34 -10.65 -1.53 4.36
N ALA A 35 -10.39 -0.24 4.13
CA ALA A 35 -10.70 0.42 2.87
C ALA A 35 -9.74 -0.05 1.78
N ILE A 36 -8.44 -0.14 2.09
CA ILE A 36 -7.43 -0.63 1.15
C ILE A 36 -7.70 -2.06 0.70
N ARG A 37 -8.07 -2.96 1.63
CA ARG A 37 -8.41 -4.35 1.31
C ARG A 37 -9.58 -4.46 0.32
N LYS A 38 -10.52 -3.51 0.33
CA LYS A 38 -11.62 -3.46 -0.64
C LYS A 38 -11.18 -2.96 -2.01
N MET A 39 -10.18 -2.08 -2.06
CA MET A 39 -9.71 -1.48 -3.32
C MET A 39 -8.73 -2.38 -4.08
N ILE A 40 -7.89 -3.15 -3.39
CA ILE A 40 -6.87 -3.99 -4.03
C ILE A 40 -7.45 -4.94 -5.10
N PRO A 41 -8.54 -5.69 -4.87
CA PRO A 41 -9.12 -6.56 -5.89
C PRO A 41 -9.58 -5.81 -7.15
N LEU A 42 -9.99 -4.54 -7.01
CA LEU A 42 -10.42 -3.70 -8.12
C LEU A 42 -9.22 -3.20 -8.92
N TRP A 43 -8.15 -2.78 -8.24
CA TRP A 43 -6.95 -2.27 -8.90
C TRP A 43 -6.09 -3.39 -9.49
N ASN A 44 -5.69 -4.34 -8.65
CA ASN A 44 -4.96 -5.54 -9.03
C ASN A 44 -4.99 -6.54 -7.85
N GLY A 45 -5.78 -7.61 -7.97
CA GLY A 45 -5.89 -8.63 -6.93
C GLY A 45 -4.60 -9.41 -6.63
N GLN A 46 -3.57 -9.29 -7.47
CA GLN A 46 -2.23 -9.85 -7.23
C GLN A 46 -1.28 -8.88 -6.52
N ALA A 47 -1.70 -7.64 -6.26
CA ALA A 47 -0.90 -6.68 -5.52
C ALA A 47 -0.77 -7.12 -4.06
N ARG A 48 0.46 -7.12 -3.55
CA ARG A 48 0.76 -7.39 -2.14
C ARG A 48 0.29 -6.22 -1.29
N LEU A 49 -0.37 -6.52 -0.17
CA LEU A 49 -0.69 -5.54 0.87
C LEU A 49 0.26 -5.74 2.05
N GLU A 50 1.01 -4.69 2.39
CA GLU A 50 1.82 -4.62 3.60
C GLU A 50 1.20 -3.66 4.59
N LEU A 51 1.13 -4.09 5.85
CA LEU A 51 0.58 -3.30 6.93
C LEU A 51 1.64 -3.07 7.99
N ILE A 52 1.85 -1.80 8.35
CA ILE A 52 2.76 -1.42 9.42
C ILE A 52 1.93 -1.15 10.67
N GLU A 53 1.98 -2.10 11.62
CA GLU A 53 1.27 -1.99 12.89
C GLU A 53 1.72 -0.75 13.67
N GLY A 54 0.75 0.02 14.16
CA GLY A 54 0.96 1.25 14.92
C GLY A 54 1.23 2.50 14.08
N ALA A 55 1.54 2.38 12.79
CA ALA A 55 1.81 3.52 11.93
C ALA A 55 0.54 4.26 11.52
N ASP A 56 0.63 5.58 11.47
CA ASP A 56 -0.35 6.45 10.81
C ASP A 56 0.04 6.71 9.35
N HIS A 57 -0.66 7.64 8.71
CA HIS A 57 -0.41 8.04 7.32
C HIS A 57 0.98 8.62 7.06
N PHE A 58 1.59 9.22 8.08
CA PHE A 58 2.86 9.91 7.98
C PHE A 58 4.05 9.00 8.33
N TYR A 59 3.77 7.82 8.89
CA TYR A 59 4.78 6.82 9.26
C TYR A 59 5.85 7.36 10.21
N GLN A 60 5.51 8.35 11.04
CA GLN A 60 6.46 8.91 12.01
C GLN A 60 6.91 7.82 12.99
N GLY A 61 8.23 7.63 13.13
CA GLY A 61 8.80 6.52 13.92
C GLY A 61 8.82 5.15 13.22
N TYR A 62 8.23 5.04 12.01
CA TYR A 62 8.15 3.79 11.24
C TYR A 62 8.83 3.87 9.86
N LEU A 63 9.51 4.98 9.54
CA LEU A 63 10.17 5.19 8.25
C LEU A 63 11.22 4.12 7.92
N ASP A 64 11.96 3.63 8.92
CA ASP A 64 12.90 2.53 8.73
C ASP A 64 12.18 1.24 8.30
N ARG A 65 11.05 0.93 8.95
CA ARG A 65 10.24 -0.24 8.61
C ARG A 65 9.65 -0.12 7.20
N LEU A 66 9.14 1.07 6.85
CA LEU A 66 8.65 1.36 5.49
C LEU A 66 9.77 1.19 4.46
N ARG A 67 10.96 1.75 4.72
CA ARG A 67 12.14 1.62 3.85
C ARG A 67 12.49 0.15 3.62
N ASP A 68 12.52 -0.66 4.67
CA ASP A 68 12.91 -2.06 4.56
C ASP A 68 11.91 -2.86 3.72
N ILE A 69 10.59 -2.64 3.91
CA ILE A 69 9.54 -3.21 3.07
C ILE A 69 9.74 -2.86 1.59
N LEU A 70 10.03 -1.58 1.29
CA LEU A 70 10.25 -1.12 -0.08
C LEU A 70 11.52 -1.72 -0.69
N LYS A 71 12.61 -1.78 0.07
CA LYS A 71 13.86 -2.42 -0.38
C LYS A 71 13.65 -3.89 -0.71
N ASP A 72 13.01 -4.64 0.19
CA ASP A 72 12.71 -6.05 0.00
C ASP A 72 11.87 -6.27 -1.26
N PHE A 73 10.85 -5.44 -1.46
CA PHE A 73 10.01 -5.50 -2.66
C PHE A 73 10.80 -5.24 -3.95
N LEU A 74 11.66 -4.22 -3.97
CA LEU A 74 12.48 -3.88 -5.14
C LEU A 74 13.50 -4.98 -5.47
N VAL A 75 14.17 -5.54 -4.46
CA VAL A 75 15.10 -6.66 -4.65
C VAL A 75 14.39 -7.88 -5.24
N GLN A 76 13.21 -8.22 -4.71
CA GLN A 76 12.40 -9.34 -5.22
C GLN A 76 11.94 -9.13 -6.67
N THR A 77 11.67 -7.89 -7.07
CA THR A 77 11.27 -7.59 -8.45
C THR A 77 12.46 -7.62 -9.41
N SER A 78 13.66 -7.21 -8.97
CA SER A 78 14.88 -7.26 -9.80
C SER A 78 15.38 -8.69 -10.06
N CYS A 79 15.14 -9.65 -9.16
CA CYS A 79 15.50 -11.06 -9.39
C CYS A 79 14.49 -11.87 -10.22
N ARG A 80 13.34 -11.28 -10.56
CA ARG A 80 12.25 -11.95 -11.32
C ARG A 80 12.09 -11.44 -12.76
N ALA A 81 13.08 -10.67 -13.26
CA ALA A 81 13.15 -10.20 -14.64
C ALA A 81 14.00 -11.13 -15.51
#